data_AF-A0A925HYZ6-F1
#
_entry.id   AF-A0A925HYZ6-F1
#
_cell.length_a   1.000
_cell.length_b   1.000
_cell.length_c   1.000
_cell.angle_alpha   90.00
_cell.angle_beta   90.00
_cell.angle_gamma   90.00
#
_symmetry.space_group_name_H-M   'P 1'
#
loop_
_entity.id
_entity.type
_entity.pdbx_description
1 polymer ?
#
loop_
_entity_poly.entity_id
_entity_poly.type
_entity_poly.pdbx_seq_one_letter_code
_entity_poly.pdbx_strand_id
1 'polypeptide(L)'
;MISGPADKLEPTQPGTTIAAMFTISASPFSYGESGSLFWQTESIAAGATSGADFTASSGTVNLSYMNTSVQVTVPILYDEFSEPMGKLLERR
;
A
#
# COMPACT_ATOMS: atom_id res chain seq x y z
N MET A 1 15.47 -3.52 23.98
CA MET A 1 16.29 -2.90 22.93
C MET A 1 15.37 -2.00 22.12
N ILE A 2 15.85 -0.83 21.75
CA ILE A 2 15.07 0.41 21.59
C ILE A 2 14.09 0.34 20.41
N SER A 3 12.82 0.73 20.63
CA SER A 3 11.85 0.95 19.56
C SER A 3 12.29 2.15 18.72
N GLY A 4 12.55 1.91 17.43
CA GLY A 4 12.69 2.97 16.42
C GLY A 4 11.32 3.58 16.07
N PRO A 5 11.29 4.75 15.40
CA PRO A 5 10.05 5.43 15.06
C PRO A 5 9.22 4.58 14.09
N ALA A 6 7.90 4.71 14.18
CA ALA A 6 6.90 3.99 13.41
C ALA A 6 6.86 4.42 11.93
N ASP A 7 7.92 4.12 11.17
CA ASP A 7 8.05 4.49 9.76
C ASP A 7 8.41 3.31 8.83
N LYS A 8 8.22 2.07 9.29
CA LYS A 8 8.35 0.90 8.42
C LYS A 8 7.19 -0.06 8.65
N LEU A 9 6.21 -0.03 7.75
CA LEU A 9 5.35 -1.17 7.49
C LEU A 9 6.20 -2.24 6.80
N GLU A 10 7.19 -2.79 7.50
CA GLU A 10 7.95 -3.94 7.03
C GLU A 10 7.72 -5.15 7.93
N PRO A 11 7.48 -6.33 7.35
CA PRO A 11 7.51 -7.55 8.14
C PRO A 11 8.92 -7.73 8.69
N THR A 12 9.03 -8.23 9.92
CA THR A 12 10.32 -8.34 10.62
C THR A 12 10.88 -9.76 10.63
N GLN A 13 10.16 -10.73 10.04
CA GLN A 13 10.55 -12.14 10.00
C GLN A 13 10.05 -12.86 8.72
N PRO A 14 10.82 -13.83 8.17
CA PRO A 14 10.37 -14.66 7.06
C PRO A 14 9.04 -15.36 7.36
N GLY A 15 8.12 -15.37 6.39
CA GLY A 15 6.79 -15.95 6.54
C GLY A 15 5.77 -15.07 7.27
N THR A 16 6.16 -13.88 7.73
CA THR A 16 5.23 -12.85 8.21
C THR A 16 4.81 -11.98 7.04
N THR A 17 3.50 -11.87 6.81
CA THR A 17 2.92 -10.91 5.90
C THR A 17 2.16 -9.88 6.72
N ILE A 18 2.50 -8.61 6.56
CA ILE A 18 1.68 -7.50 7.05
C ILE A 18 0.92 -6.90 5.87
N ALA A 19 -0.22 -6.26 6.13
CA ALA A 19 -1.02 -5.63 5.07
C ALA A 19 -0.85 -4.11 5.12
N ALA A 20 -0.42 -3.51 4.02
CA ALA A 20 -0.58 -2.07 3.81
C ALA A 20 -2.04 -1.78 3.50
N MET A 21 -2.61 -0.77 4.16
CA MET A 21 -4.00 -0.36 4.00
C MET A 21 -4.07 0.91 3.16
N PHE A 22 -4.90 0.90 2.13
CA PHE A 22 -5.16 2.04 1.26
C PHE A 22 -6.64 2.39 1.29
N THR A 23 -6.95 3.68 1.35
CA THR A 23 -8.32 4.17 1.25
C THR A 23 -8.57 4.68 -0.16
N ILE A 24 -9.47 4.02 -0.87
CA ILE A 24 -10.02 4.52 -2.12
C ILE A 24 -11.22 5.40 -1.77
N SER A 25 -11.23 6.65 -2.22
CA SER A 25 -12.32 7.58 -1.97
C SER A 25 -12.79 8.24 -3.28
N ALA A 26 -14.08 8.56 -3.32
CA ALA A 26 -14.69 9.34 -4.39
C ALA A 26 -15.35 10.59 -3.82
N SER A 27 -15.52 11.61 -4.68
CA SER A 27 -16.43 12.71 -4.38
C SER A 27 -17.85 12.19 -4.13
N PRO A 28 -18.70 12.94 -3.40
CA PRO A 28 -20.08 12.55 -3.18
C PRO A 28 -20.82 12.25 -4.48
N PHE A 29 -21.57 11.16 -4.49
CA PHE A 29 -22.51 10.85 -5.57
C PHE A 29 -23.80 11.65 -5.36
N SER A 30 -24.61 11.78 -6.42
CA SER A 30 -25.99 12.24 -6.24
C SER A 30 -26.83 11.16 -5.55
N TYR A 31 -27.95 11.52 -4.94
CA TYR A 31 -28.83 10.56 -4.26
C TYR A 31 -29.23 9.42 -5.20
N GLY A 32 -28.97 8.17 -4.78
CA GLY A 32 -29.29 6.96 -5.54
C GLY A 32 -28.23 6.54 -6.57
N GLU A 33 -27.21 7.36 -6.83
CA GLU A 33 -26.15 7.04 -7.79
C GLU A 33 -25.07 6.13 -7.18
N SER A 34 -24.43 5.35 -8.06
CA SER A 34 -23.31 4.47 -7.73
C SER A 34 -22.32 4.36 -8.89
N GLY A 35 -21.11 3.93 -8.58
CA GLY A 35 -20.06 3.68 -9.56
C GLY A 35 -19.14 2.54 -9.14
N SER A 36 -18.49 1.93 -10.12
CA SER A 36 -17.49 0.88 -9.91
C SER A 36 -16.13 1.39 -10.35
N LEU A 37 -15.11 1.17 -9.52
CA LEU A 37 -13.72 1.49 -9.80
C LEU A 37 -12.88 0.23 -9.71
N PHE A 38 -12.28 -0.15 -10.83
CA PHE A 38 -11.26 -1.18 -10.84
C PHE A 38 -9.91 -0.60 -10.39
N TRP A 39 -9.14 -1.38 -9.63
CA TRP A 39 -7.80 -1.04 -9.17
C TRP A 39 -6.87 -2.25 -9.25
N GLN A 40 -5.58 -1.97 -9.39
CA GLN A 40 -4.51 -2.95 -9.33
C GLN A 40 -3.23 -2.28 -8.83
N THR A 41 -2.35 -3.04 -8.18
CA THR A 41 -0.99 -2.60 -7.91
C THR A 41 -0.09 -2.79 -9.14
N GLU A 42 0.95 -1.97 -9.24
CA GLU A 42 1.91 -2.00 -10.33
C GLU A 42 3.30 -1.68 -9.78
N SER A 43 4.33 -2.33 -10.33
CA SER A 43 5.72 -1.98 -10.06
C SER A 43 6.15 -0.85 -10.99
N ILE A 44 6.78 0.19 -10.43
CA ILE A 44 7.30 1.33 -11.19
C ILE A 44 8.82 1.35 -11.16
N ALA A 45 9.43 2.06 -12.11
CA ALA A 45 10.88 2.25 -12.14
C ALA A 45 11.37 2.88 -10.83
N ALA A 46 12.41 2.27 -10.22
CA ALA A 46 12.98 2.66 -8.93
C ALA A 46 11.98 2.64 -7.75
N GLY A 47 10.90 1.87 -7.86
CA GLY A 47 9.98 1.56 -6.75
C GLY A 47 10.00 0.09 -6.36
N ALA A 48 9.05 -0.28 -5.49
CA ALA A 48 8.84 -1.65 -5.04
C ALA A 48 8.48 -2.60 -6.20
N THR A 49 9.00 -3.81 -6.13
CA THR A 49 8.83 -4.90 -7.09
C THR A 49 7.84 -5.95 -6.58
N SER A 50 6.85 -6.28 -7.41
CA SER A 50 5.90 -7.35 -7.10
C SER A 50 6.60 -8.71 -6.97
N GLY A 51 6.25 -9.45 -5.92
CA GLY A 51 6.84 -10.75 -5.59
C GLY A 51 8.16 -10.66 -4.82
N ALA A 52 8.77 -9.47 -4.71
CA ALA A 52 9.90 -9.20 -3.83
C ALA A 52 9.44 -8.40 -2.60
N ASP A 53 8.83 -7.23 -2.83
CA ASP A 53 8.45 -6.29 -1.76
C ASP A 53 6.97 -6.41 -1.36
N PHE A 54 6.10 -6.77 -2.31
CA PHE A 54 4.66 -6.91 -2.08
C PHE A 54 4.04 -7.97 -2.99
N THR A 55 2.87 -8.49 -2.61
CA THR A 55 2.07 -9.36 -3.47
C THR A 55 1.14 -8.52 -4.34
N ALA A 56 1.26 -8.65 -5.67
CA ALA A 56 0.34 -7.99 -6.60
C ALA A 56 -1.12 -8.25 -6.22
N SER A 57 -1.90 -7.18 -6.15
CA SER A 57 -3.28 -7.20 -5.69
C SER A 57 -4.14 -6.36 -6.64
N SER A 58 -5.37 -6.77 -6.85
CA SER A 58 -6.33 -6.07 -7.70
C SER A 58 -7.76 -6.34 -7.25
N GLY A 59 -8.68 -5.47 -7.64
CA GLY A 59 -10.10 -5.69 -7.39
C GLY A 59 -10.97 -4.60 -7.99
N THR A 60 -12.27 -4.71 -7.75
CA THR A 60 -13.25 -3.68 -8.08
C THR A 60 -13.91 -3.22 -6.80
N VAL A 61 -13.88 -1.92 -6.53
CA VAL A 61 -14.65 -1.31 -5.45
C VAL A 61 -15.93 -0.72 -6.01
N ASN A 62 -17.03 -0.89 -5.29
CA ASN A 62 -18.30 -0.25 -5.59
C ASN A 62 -18.50 0.89 -4.59
N LEU A 63 -18.73 2.09 -5.11
CA LEU A 63 -18.96 3.31 -4.36
C LEU A 63 -20.36 3.82 -4.69
N SER A 64 -20.98 4.50 -3.74
CA SER A 64 -22.34 5.01 -3.87
C SER A 64 -22.55 6.25 -3.03
N TYR A 65 -23.72 6.87 -3.18
CA TYR A 65 -24.17 7.97 -2.34
C TYR A 65 -23.99 7.72 -0.83
N MET A 66 -24.24 6.49 -0.36
CA MET A 66 -24.14 6.13 1.06
C MET A 66 -22.78 5.56 1.48
N ASN A 67 -21.90 5.28 0.51
CA ASN A 67 -20.58 4.73 0.78
C ASN A 67 -19.58 5.23 -0.28
N THR A 68 -18.87 6.29 0.05
CA THR A 68 -17.92 6.97 -0.85
C THR A 68 -16.47 6.56 -0.59
N SER A 69 -16.21 5.59 0.30
CA SER A 69 -14.84 5.18 0.62
C SER A 69 -14.74 3.71 1.01
N VAL A 70 -13.78 3.02 0.43
CA VAL A 70 -13.50 1.60 0.69
C VAL A 70 -12.02 1.45 1.00
N GLN A 71 -11.72 0.70 2.06
CA GLN A 71 -10.36 0.27 2.36
C GLN A 71 -10.02 -0.98 1.55
N VAL A 72 -8.84 -0.98 0.94
CA VAL A 72 -8.25 -2.12 0.27
C VAL A 72 -6.89 -2.41 0.90
N THR A 73 -6.46 -3.67 0.81
CA THR A 73 -5.21 -4.11 1.40
C THR A 73 -4.26 -4.63 0.33
N VAL A 74 -2.97 -4.36 0.53
CA VAL A 74 -1.88 -4.93 -0.27
C VAL A 74 -0.96 -5.69 0.67
N PRO A 75 -0.78 -7.01 0.51
CA PRO A 75 0.15 -7.78 1.33
C PRO A 75 1.59 -7.35 1.06
N ILE A 76 2.34 -7.03 2.12
CA ILE A 76 3.77 -6.70 2.08
C ILE A 76 4.57 -7.95 2.43
N LEU A 77 5.58 -8.21 1.62
CA LEU A 77 6.46 -9.37 1.75
C LEU A 77 7.66 -9.03 2.61
N TYR A 78 8.19 -10.05 3.27
CA TYR A 78 9.41 -9.93 4.05
C TYR A 78 10.58 -9.95 3.08
N ASP A 79 11.36 -8.87 3.04
CA ASP A 79 12.64 -8.87 2.36
C ASP A 79 13.77 -8.88 3.41
N GLU A 80 14.77 -9.75 3.19
CA GLU A 80 16.00 -9.80 3.98
C GLU A 80 16.94 -8.64 3.66
N PHE A 81 16.67 -7.92 2.56
CA PHE A 81 17.49 -6.80 2.13
C PHE A 81 17.18 -5.54 2.94
N SER A 82 18.14 -5.14 3.79
CA SER A 82 18.11 -3.84 4.44
C SER A 82 18.43 -2.74 3.43
N GLU A 83 17.40 -2.06 2.92
CA GLU A 83 17.60 -0.89 2.07
C GLU A 83 18.29 0.23 2.87
N PRO A 84 19.34 0.86 2.32
CA PRO A 84 19.94 2.01 2.98
C PRO A 84 18.91 3.15 2.98
N MET A 85 18.33 3.41 4.15
CA MET A 85 17.60 4.65 4.44
C MET A 85 18.43 5.82 3.89
N GLY A 86 17.83 6.56 2.95
CA GLY A 86 18.53 7.42 2.00
C GLY A 86 19.71 8.14 2.64
N LYS A 87 20.91 7.97 2.06
CA LYS A 87 22.07 8.71 2.54
C LYS A 87 21.77 10.20 2.36
N LEU A 88 21.59 10.90 3.48
CA LEU A 88 21.65 12.36 3.51
C LEU A 88 22.97 12.73 2.84
N LEU A 89 22.89 13.27 1.63
CA LEU A 89 24.06 13.65 0.86
C LEU A 89 24.58 14.95 1.48
N GLU A 90 25.41 14.84 2.53
CA GLU A 90 26.17 15.97 3.07
C GLU A 90 27.21 16.37 2.03
N ARG A 91 26.77 17.20 1.08
CA ARG A 91 27.67 17.92 0.19
C ARG A 91 28.46 18.92 1.05
N ARG A 92 29.75 18.63 1.23
CA ARG A 92 30.75 19.56 1.75
C ARG A 92 30.94 20.75 0.81
#